data_AF-A0A2D4GZP2-F1
#
_entry.id   AF-A0A2D4GZP2-F1
#
_cell.length_a   1.000
_cell.length_b   1.000
_cell.length_c   1.000
_cell.angle_alpha   90.00
_cell.angle_beta   90.00
_cell.angle_gamma   90.00
#
_symmetry.space_group_name_H-M   'P 1'
#
loop_
_entity.id
_entity.type
_entity.pdbx_description
1 polymer ?
#
loop_
_entity_poly.entity_id
_entity_poly.type
_entity_poly.pdbx_seq_one_letter_code
_entity_poly.pdbx_strand_id
1 'polypeptide(L)'
;DNVCIVGDLNAVDYFSNVKNKKKRKILPRSFFNMTQELNLIDQWRRINLGEKEFTFYSNPHKSWSRLDLAWMNAELGNQLETIEIMPNVWADHNPLKII
;
A
#
# COMPACT_ATOMS: atom_id res chain seq x y z
N ASP A 1 18.28 -6.65 -10.53
CA ASP A 1 16.93 -6.90 -11.07
C ASP A 1 15.97 -5.85 -10.56
N ASN A 2 15.07 -5.39 -11.44
CA ASN A 2 13.98 -4.49 -11.08
C ASN A 2 12.74 -5.31 -10.75
N VAL A 3 12.23 -5.14 -9.53
CA VAL A 3 11.12 -5.87 -8.95
C VAL A 3 10.02 -4.88 -8.58
N CYS A 4 8.79 -5.28 -8.91
CA CYS A 4 7.56 -4.57 -8.62
C CYS A 4 6.54 -5.59 -8.09
N ILE A 5 6.04 -5.37 -6.88
CA ILE A 5 4.98 -6.16 -6.24
C ILE A 5 3.80 -5.22 -6.02
N VAL A 6 2.71 -5.46 -6.76
CA VAL A 6 1.50 -4.63 -6.71
C VAL A 6 0.29 -5.53 -6.56
N GLY A 7 -0.61 -5.19 -5.64
CA GLY A 7 -1.90 -5.85 -5.51
C GLY A 7 -2.52 -5.69 -4.13
N ASP A 8 -3.71 -6.29 -3.96
CA ASP A 8 -4.39 -6.42 -2.68
C ASP A 8 -3.66 -7.44 -1.79
N LEU A 9 -2.99 -6.95 -0.75
CA LEU A 9 -2.32 -7.79 0.25
C LEU A 9 -3.22 -8.11 1.45
N ASN A 10 -4.44 -7.57 1.47
CA ASN A 10 -5.43 -7.72 2.54
C ASN A 10 -4.83 -7.49 3.93
N ALA A 11 -3.89 -6.55 4.01
CA ALA A 11 -3.15 -6.19 5.20
C ALA A 11 -2.71 -4.73 5.11
N VAL A 12 -2.65 -4.06 6.26
CA VAL A 12 -2.13 -2.68 6.33
C VAL A 12 -0.63 -2.69 6.57
N ASP A 13 0.05 -1.74 5.94
CA ASP A 13 1.46 -1.49 6.19
C ASP A 13 1.71 -0.84 7.57
N TYR A 14 2.86 -1.16 8.18
CA TYR A 14 3.28 -0.82 9.54
C TYR A 14 3.36 0.69 9.79
N PHE A 15 3.60 1.47 8.72
CA PHE A 15 3.72 2.92 8.77
C PHE A 15 2.37 3.65 8.88
N SER A 16 1.25 2.92 8.82
CA SER A 16 -0.04 3.51 9.17
C SER A 16 -0.05 3.87 10.67
N ASN A 17 -0.14 5.17 10.96
CA ASN A 17 -0.10 5.77 12.31
C ASN A 17 -1.37 5.45 13.13
N VAL A 18 -1.69 4.17 13.29
CA VAL A 18 -2.96 3.71 13.86
C VAL A 18 -2.73 3.33 15.32
N LYS A 19 -3.34 4.11 16.21
CA LYS A 19 -3.27 3.94 17.68
C LYS A 19 -3.78 2.58 18.19
N ASN A 20 -4.40 1.76 17.33
CA ASN A 20 -4.97 0.45 17.65
C ASN A 20 -4.34 -0.69 16.82
N LYS A 21 -3.02 -0.92 16.99
CA LYS A 21 -2.29 -2.03 16.34
C LYS A 21 -2.85 -3.43 16.65
N LYS A 22 -3.60 -3.60 17.75
CA LYS A 22 -4.07 -4.91 18.23
C LYS A 22 -5.19 -5.57 17.41
N LYS A 23 -5.84 -4.87 16.46
CA LYS A 23 -6.99 -5.39 15.71
C LYS A 23 -6.81 -5.44 14.18
N ARG A 24 -5.76 -4.85 13.62
CA ARG A 24 -5.56 -4.82 12.16
C ARG A 24 -4.58 -5.87 11.72
N LYS A 25 -4.91 -6.58 10.65
CA LYS A 25 -4.00 -7.52 9.99
C LYS A 25 -2.87 -6.70 9.35
N ILE A 26 -1.69 -6.80 9.94
CA ILE A 26 -0.45 -6.22 9.42
C ILE A 26 0.28 -7.28 8.59
N LEU A 27 1.09 -6.84 7.64
CA LEU A 27 1.95 -7.75 6.88
C LEU A 27 2.88 -8.54 7.83
N PRO A 28 3.18 -9.82 7.52
CA PRO A 28 4.01 -10.64 8.39
C PRO A 28 5.46 -10.14 8.40
N ARG A 29 6.20 -10.41 9.48
CA ARG A 29 7.61 -10.02 9.59
C ARG A 29 8.47 -10.56 8.45
N SER A 30 8.19 -11.76 7.95
CA SER A 30 8.87 -12.35 6.81
C SER A 30 8.74 -11.51 5.54
N PHE A 31 7.58 -10.86 5.32
CA PHE A 31 7.39 -9.94 4.21
C PHE A 31 8.32 -8.74 4.34
N PHE A 32 8.39 -8.12 5.52
CA PHE A 32 9.28 -6.97 5.75
C PHE A 32 10.77 -7.32 5.64
N ASN A 33 11.16 -8.51 6.10
CA ASN A 33 12.54 -9.00 5.90
C ASN A 33 12.84 -9.12 4.41
N MET A 34 11.95 -9.74 3.62
CA MET A 34 12.10 -9.87 2.18
C MET A 34 12.16 -8.50 1.49
N THR A 35 11.28 -7.55 1.82
CA THR A 35 11.32 -6.21 1.23
C THR A 35 12.61 -5.47 1.60
N GLN A 36 13.15 -5.68 2.80
CA GLN A 36 14.42 -5.09 3.21
C GLN A 36 15.60 -5.70 2.44
N GLU A 37 15.66 -7.03 2.32
CA GLU A 37 16.69 -7.75 1.56
C GLU A 37 16.70 -7.37 0.07
N LEU A 38 15.51 -7.17 -0.50
CA LEU A 38 15.33 -6.79 -1.91
C LEU A 38 15.33 -5.27 -2.14
N ASN A 39 15.54 -4.45 -1.10
CA ASN A 39 15.48 -2.99 -1.16
C ASN A 39 14.19 -2.44 -1.82
N LEU A 40 13.04 -3.01 -1.42
CA LEU A 40 11.71 -2.61 -1.87
C LEU A 40 11.11 -1.60 -0.88
N ILE A 41 10.44 -0.59 -1.44
CA ILE A 41 9.77 0.47 -0.70
C ILE A 41 8.33 0.55 -1.20
N ASP A 42 7.37 0.78 -0.30
CA ASP A 42 6.01 1.17 -0.67
C ASP A 42 6.03 2.55 -1.35
N GLN A 43 5.99 2.53 -2.69
CA GLN A 43 6.14 3.71 -3.53
C GLN A 43 4.96 4.67 -3.38
N TRP A 44 3.76 4.15 -3.12
CA TRP A 44 2.60 5.00 -2.86
C TRP A 44 2.81 5.83 -1.59
N ARG A 45 3.31 5.21 -0.53
CA ARG A 45 3.60 5.94 0.71
C ARG A 45 4.75 6.93 0.54
N ARG A 46 5.78 6.58 -0.25
CA ARG A 46 6.93 7.47 -0.51
C ARG A 46 6.54 8.74 -1.26
N ILE A 47 5.68 8.63 -2.28
CA ILE A 47 5.25 9.77 -3.10
C ILE A 47 4.17 10.58 -2.38
N ASN A 48 3.20 9.92 -1.75
CA ASN A 48 2.05 10.55 -1.08
C ASN A 48 2.24 10.64 0.44
N LEU A 49 3.39 11.17 0.88
CA LEU A 49 3.70 11.31 2.30
C LEU A 49 2.69 12.24 2.99
N GLY A 50 2.08 11.75 4.08
CA GLY A 50 1.07 12.50 4.84
C GLY A 50 -0.38 12.30 4.36
N GLU A 51 -0.57 11.80 3.14
CA GLU A 51 -1.91 11.59 2.59
C GLU A 51 -2.67 10.45 3.29
N LYS A 52 -3.99 10.66 3.39
CA LYS A 52 -4.96 9.77 4.05
C LYS A 52 -5.99 9.25 3.06
N GLU A 53 -5.51 8.60 2.01
CA GLU A 53 -6.34 7.92 1.03
C GLU A 53 -6.37 6.41 1.27
N PHE A 54 -7.41 5.77 0.73
CA PHE A 54 -7.75 4.39 1.04
C PHE A 54 -8.25 3.67 -0.20
N THR A 55 -7.92 2.39 -0.31
CA THR A 55 -8.41 1.57 -1.42
C THR A 55 -9.69 0.82 -1.10
N PHE A 56 -9.98 0.56 0.19
CA PHE A 56 -11.11 -0.28 0.58
C PHE A 56 -11.92 0.30 1.75
N TYR A 57 -13.25 0.12 1.69
CA TYR A 57 -14.17 0.39 2.78
C TYR A 57 -14.79 -0.89 3.35
N SER A 58 -14.56 -1.14 4.64
CA SER A 58 -15.21 -2.25 5.34
C SER A 58 -16.59 -1.84 5.86
N ASN A 59 -17.65 -2.29 5.20
CA ASN A 59 -19.03 -2.06 5.60
C ASN A 59 -19.36 -2.50 7.05
N PRO A 60 -18.95 -3.70 7.51
CA PRO A 60 -19.23 -4.16 8.88
C PRO A 60 -18.52 -3.33 9.96
N HIS A 61 -17.30 -2.87 9.67
CA HIS A 61 -16.45 -2.16 10.64
C HIS A 61 -16.52 -0.63 10.50
N LYS A 62 -17.25 -0.13 9.50
CA LYS A 62 -17.38 1.29 9.16
C LYS A 62 -16.03 2.00 9.09
N SER A 63 -15.05 1.37 8.45
CA SER A 63 -13.67 1.84 8.46
C SER A 63 -13.00 1.73 7.10
N TRP A 64 -12.15 2.71 6.80
CA TRP A 64 -11.33 2.74 5.60
C TRP A 64 -9.94 2.13 5.85
N SER A 65 -9.39 1.46 4.83
CA SER A 65 -8.03 0.91 4.84
C SER A 65 -7.42 0.94 3.44
N ARG A 66 -6.10 1.11 3.37
CA ARG A 66 -5.32 0.93 2.14
C ARG A 66 -4.74 -0.48 2.17
N LEU A 67 -5.36 -1.38 1.41
CA LEU A 67 -5.02 -2.81 1.36
C LEU A 67 -4.26 -3.17 0.07
N ASP A 68 -4.44 -2.35 -0.96
CA ASP A 68 -3.68 -2.41 -2.20
C ASP A 68 -2.40 -1.61 -2.03
N LEU A 69 -1.25 -2.27 -2.24
CA LEU A 69 0.08 -1.74 -1.96
C LEU A 69 0.97 -1.90 -3.19
N ALA A 70 1.93 -0.99 -3.35
CA ALA A 70 2.88 -0.99 -4.47
C ALA A 70 4.32 -0.93 -3.95
N TRP A 71 4.95 -2.10 -3.82
CA TRP A 71 6.33 -2.25 -3.36
C TRP A 71 7.27 -2.38 -4.56
N MET A 72 8.21 -1.46 -4.69
CA MET A 72 9.17 -1.47 -5.80
C MET A 72 10.57 -1.12 -5.33
N ASN A 73 11.59 -1.55 -6.07
CA ASN A 73 12.95 -1.08 -5.85
C ASN A 73 13.03 0.45 -5.86
N ALA A 74 13.88 1.02 -5.02
CA ALA A 74 14.07 2.47 -4.94
C ALA A 74 14.42 3.09 -6.31
N GLU A 75 15.28 2.43 -7.10
CA GLU A 75 15.68 2.89 -8.42
C GLU A 75 14.52 2.91 -9.43
N LEU A 76 13.69 1.85 -9.46
CA LEU A 76 12.49 1.81 -10.29
C LEU A 76 11.47 2.87 -9.82
N GLY A 77 11.32 3.02 -8.50
CA GLY A 77 10.46 4.04 -7.91
C GLY A 77 10.83 5.47 -8.28
N ASN A 78 12.13 5.76 -8.47
CA ASN A 78 12.59 7.08 -8.88
C ASN A 78 12.19 7.46 -10.31
N GLN A 79 11.74 6.49 -11.11
CA GLN A 79 11.26 6.72 -12.47
C GLN A 79 9.74 6.98 -12.52
N LEU A 80 9.03 6.79 -11.40
CA LEU A 80 7.60 7.07 -11.31
C LEU A 80 7.35 8.58 -11.32
N GLU A 81 6.40 9.00 -12.14
CA GLU A 81 5.86 10.36 -12.13
C GLU A 81 4.88 10.51 -10.96
N THR A 82 3.88 9.63 -10.90
CA THR A 82 2.88 9.61 -9.82
C THR A 82 2.37 8.21 -9.53
N ILE A 83 1.72 8.07 -8.38
CA ILE A 83 0.94 6.88 -8.05
C ILE A 83 -0.30 7.30 -7.27
N GLU A 84 -1.47 7.02 -7.83
CA GLU A 84 -2.74 7.61 -7.41
C GLU A 84 -3.76 6.53 -7.09
N ILE A 85 -4.62 6.77 -6.09
CA ILE A 85 -5.79 5.94 -5.82
C ILE A 85 -6.98 6.57 -6.56
N MET A 86 -7.49 5.87 -7.56
CA MET A 86 -8.58 6.37 -8.39
C MET A 86 -9.94 5.97 -7.81
N PRO A 87 -10.94 6.87 -7.74
CA PRO A 87 -12.29 6.47 -7.36
C PRO A 87 -12.89 5.55 -8.43
N ASN A 88 -13.71 4.59 -8.00
CA ASN A 88 -14.44 3.73 -8.92
C ASN A 88 -15.81 3.33 -8.37
N VAL A 89 -16.66 2.79 -9.25
CA VAL A 89 -18.01 2.29 -8.91
C VAL A 89 -18.22 0.82 -9.33
N TRP A 90 -17.18 0.16 -9.83
CA TRP A 90 -17.27 -1.17 -10.43
C TRP A 90 -16.83 -2.28 -9.46
N ALA A 91 -16.01 -1.93 -8.46
CA ALA A 91 -15.48 -2.82 -7.45
C ALA A 91 -15.50 -2.14 -6.07
N ASP A 92 -15.36 -2.93 -5.01
CA ASP A 92 -15.21 -2.48 -3.64
C ASP A 92 -13.80 -1.96 -3.30
N HIS A 93 -12.84 -2.20 -4.20
CA HIS A 93 -11.48 -1.64 -4.16
C HIS A 93 -11.27 -0.55 -5.22
N ASN A 94 -10.72 0.58 -4.79
CA ASN A 94 -10.26 1.66 -5.67
C ASN A 94 -8.97 1.27 -6.40
N PRO A 95 -8.90 1.43 -7.73
CA PRO A 95 -7.70 1.14 -8.51
C PRO A 95 -6.49 1.98 -8.09
N LEU A 96 -5.31 1.37 -8.13
CA LEU A 96 -4.03 2.07 -8.10
C LEU A 96 -3.58 2.36 -9.53
N LYS A 97 -3.40 3.63 -9.86
CA LYS A 97 -2.82 4.08 -11.13
C LYS A 97 -1.35 4.43 -10.89
N ILE A 98 -0.46 3.78 -11.62
CA ILE A 98 1.00 3.96 -11.54
C ILE A 98 1.45 4.54 -12.87
N ILE A 99 2.12 5.70 -12.85
CA ILE A 99 2.57 6.43 -14.04
C ILE A 99 4.09 6.58 -13.97
#